data_AF-A0AAN8PS17-F1
#
_entry.id   AF-A0AAN8PS17-F1
#
_cell.length_a   1.000
_cell.length_b   1.000
_cell.length_c   1.000
_cell.angle_alpha   90.00
_cell.angle_beta   90.00
_cell.angle_gamma   90.00
#
_symmetry.space_group_name_H-M   'P 1'
#
loop_
_entity.id
_entity.type
_entity.pdbx_description
1 polymer ?
#
loop_
_entity_poly.entity_id
_entity_poly.type
_entity_poly.pdbx_seq_one_letter_code
_entity_poly.pdbx_strand_id
1 'polypeptide(L)'
;MVKQWNKAREDRKKIFWKHYNMSKHIEYYSEWINKETPLIPLKFRMEEIEGENERSKKIRTRLCLQRFQAHIEIMEVNSENHKLGYLNIDKHMIELISETRKDNIKASLRQMLEDECKEDEKDQEKAWEEKGNWLALYESKYGVSFF
;
A
#
# COMPACT_ATOMS: atom_id res chain seq x y z
N MET A 1 -15.31 4.60 26.79
CA MET A 1 -15.60 3.37 26.03
C MET A 1 -16.05 3.65 24.61
N VAL A 2 -17.30 4.06 24.31
CA VAL A 2 -17.76 4.27 22.91
C VAL A 2 -16.89 5.26 22.10
N LYS A 3 -16.51 6.40 22.69
CA LYS A 3 -15.61 7.36 22.01
C LYS A 3 -14.20 6.81 21.75
N GLN A 4 -13.68 5.97 22.65
CA GLN A 4 -12.37 5.35 22.50
C GLN A 4 -12.41 4.24 21.44
N TRP A 5 -13.50 3.45 21.41
CA TRP A 5 -13.78 2.44 20.39
C TRP A 5 -13.80 3.06 18.99
N ASN A 6 -14.67 4.05 18.77
CA ASN A 6 -14.81 4.68 17.47
C ASN A 6 -13.51 5.33 17.00
N LYS A 7 -12.77 5.97 17.91
CA LYS A 7 -11.46 6.55 17.57
C LYS A 7 -10.45 5.47 17.15
N ALA A 8 -10.32 4.40 17.94
CA ALA A 8 -9.42 3.29 17.63
C ALA A 8 -9.77 2.65 16.28
N ARG A 9 -11.06 2.42 16.03
CA ARG A 9 -11.56 1.90 14.75
C ARG A 9 -11.22 2.82 13.57
N GLU A 10 -11.44 4.12 13.70
CA GLU A 10 -11.09 5.09 12.66
C GLU A 10 -9.58 5.16 12.38
N ASP A 11 -8.76 5.13 13.43
CA ASP A 11 -7.30 5.13 13.29
C ASP A 11 -6.82 3.83 12.64
N ARG A 12 -7.38 2.69 13.04
CA ARG A 12 -7.16 1.36 12.46
C ARG A 12 -7.52 1.35 10.98
N LYS A 13 -8.72 1.83 10.62
CA LYS A 13 -9.21 1.94 9.25
C LYS A 13 -8.28 2.76 8.37
N LYS A 14 -7.79 3.90 8.87
CA LYS A 14 -6.83 4.75 8.13
C LYS A 14 -5.49 4.07 7.91
N ILE A 15 -4.97 3.37 8.92
CA ILE A 15 -3.66 2.71 8.84
C ILE A 15 -3.74 1.45 7.96
N PHE A 16 -4.81 0.67 8.08
CA PHE A 16 -5.08 -0.45 7.15
C PHE A 16 -5.10 0.05 5.71
N TRP A 17 -5.82 1.14 5.41
CA TRP A 17 -5.85 1.70 4.06
C TRP A 17 -4.45 2.04 3.54
N LYS A 18 -3.61 2.68 4.37
CA LYS A 18 -2.23 2.99 3.99
C LYS A 18 -1.43 1.72 3.66
N HIS A 19 -1.56 0.67 4.48
CA HIS A 19 -0.95 -0.62 4.20
C HIS A 19 -1.47 -1.22 2.89
N TYR A 20 -2.79 -1.39 2.77
CA TYR A 20 -3.43 -2.03 1.61
C TYR A 20 -3.10 -1.31 0.29
N ASN A 21 -3.32 0.01 0.25
CA ASN A 21 -3.02 0.84 -0.91
C ASN A 21 -1.53 0.76 -1.30
N MET A 22 -0.63 0.78 -0.31
CA MET A 22 0.81 0.68 -0.57
C MET A 22 1.21 -0.70 -1.09
N SER A 23 0.68 -1.77 -0.49
CA SER A 23 0.90 -3.15 -0.96
C SER A 23 0.44 -3.34 -2.40
N LYS A 24 -0.73 -2.79 -2.77
CA LYS A 24 -1.19 -2.83 -4.16
C LYS A 24 -0.28 -2.06 -5.12
N HIS A 25 0.24 -0.89 -4.72
CA HIS A 25 1.24 -0.21 -5.53
C HIS A 25 2.54 -1.02 -5.70
N ILE A 26 3.01 -1.67 -4.63
CA ILE A 26 4.20 -2.53 -4.68
C ILE A 26 3.99 -3.67 -5.67
N GLU A 27 2.84 -4.36 -5.63
CA GLU A 27 2.49 -5.44 -6.57
C GLU A 27 2.69 -4.98 -8.02
N TYR A 28 2.03 -3.88 -8.43
CA TYR A 28 2.16 -3.33 -9.79
C TYR A 28 3.58 -2.87 -10.13
N TYR A 29 4.26 -2.17 -9.22
CA TYR A 29 5.61 -1.66 -9.48
C TYR A 29 6.64 -2.79 -9.61
N SER A 30 6.49 -3.85 -8.82
CA SER A 30 7.30 -5.06 -8.91
C SER A 30 7.06 -5.80 -10.23
N GLU A 31 5.83 -5.86 -10.72
CA GLU A 31 5.56 -6.39 -12.07
C GLU A 31 6.22 -5.53 -13.15
N TRP A 32 6.09 -4.21 -13.05
CA TRP A 32 6.62 -3.27 -14.04
C TRP A 32 8.14 -3.33 -14.19
N ILE A 33 8.86 -3.48 -13.09
CA ILE A 33 10.32 -3.51 -13.14
C ILE A 33 10.89 -4.83 -13.65
N ASN A 34 10.14 -5.92 -13.52
CA ASN A 34 10.55 -7.26 -13.93
C ASN A 34 10.16 -7.63 -15.37
N LYS A 35 9.53 -6.72 -16.11
CA LYS A 35 9.25 -6.88 -17.54
C LYS A 35 10.54 -6.85 -18.37
N GLU A 36 10.51 -7.49 -19.53
CA GLU A 36 11.61 -7.45 -20.51
C GLU A 36 12.02 -6.01 -20.86
N THR A 37 11.02 -5.12 -21.00
CA THR A 37 11.22 -3.68 -21.01
C THR A 37 10.60 -3.08 -19.74
N PRO A 38 11.42 -2.69 -18.74
CA PRO A 38 10.90 -2.16 -17.49
C PRO A 38 10.06 -0.89 -17.69
N LEU A 39 8.88 -0.85 -17.07
CA LEU A 39 8.05 0.34 -17.05
C LEU A 39 8.38 1.21 -15.84
N ILE A 40 9.09 2.31 -16.08
CA ILE A 40 9.47 3.26 -15.02
C ILE A 40 8.41 4.36 -14.93
N PRO A 41 7.83 4.68 -13.76
CA PRO A 41 6.92 5.82 -13.61
C PRO A 41 7.58 7.16 -13.98
N LEU A 42 6.80 8.10 -14.54
CA LEU A 42 7.28 9.42 -15.00
C LEU A 42 8.18 10.14 -13.99
N LYS A 43 7.82 10.10 -12.70
CA LYS A 43 8.57 10.74 -11.61
C LYS A 43 10.00 10.20 -11.41
N PHE A 44 10.31 9.02 -11.95
CA PHE A 44 11.63 8.38 -11.86
C PHE A 44 12.40 8.44 -13.18
N ARG A 45 11.77 8.88 -14.27
CA ARG A 45 12.42 9.00 -15.56
C ARG A 45 13.36 10.18 -15.56
N MET A 46 14.49 10.03 -16.24
CA MET A 46 15.38 11.13 -16.56
C MET A 46 15.03 11.68 -17.95
N GLU A 47 15.10 13.00 -18.11
CA GLU A 47 14.84 13.67 -19.39
C GLU A 47 15.86 13.27 -20.45
N GLU A 48 15.43 13.15 -21.70
CA GLU A 48 16.35 12.91 -22.82
C GLU A 48 17.29 14.09 -23.01
N ILE A 49 18.55 13.81 -23.32
CA ILE A 49 19.56 14.83 -23.63
C ILE A 49 19.97 14.66 -25.08
N GLU A 50 19.74 15.69 -25.89
CA GLU A 50 20.13 15.71 -27.30
C GLU A 50 21.66 15.59 -27.43
N GLY A 51 22.12 14.71 -28.31
CA GLY A 51 23.55 14.44 -28.51
C GLY A 51 24.22 13.63 -27.40
N GLU A 52 23.45 13.06 -26.46
CA GLU A 52 24.00 12.18 -25.42
C GLU A 52 24.63 10.91 -26.02
N ASN A 53 25.85 10.60 -25.60
CA ASN A 53 26.50 9.37 -26.04
C ASN A 53 25.85 8.13 -25.40
N GLU A 54 25.90 7.00 -26.10
CA GLU A 54 25.29 5.73 -25.67
C GLU A 54 25.72 5.25 -24.29
N ARG A 55 26.98 5.51 -23.89
CA ARG A 55 27.47 5.11 -22.57
C ARG A 55 26.79 5.90 -21.46
N SER A 56 26.63 7.20 -21.64
CA SER A 56 25.92 8.07 -20.70
C SER A 56 24.44 7.71 -20.64
N LYS A 57 23.77 7.47 -21.79
CA LYS A 57 22.37 7.01 -21.84
C LYS A 57 22.18 5.74 -21.00
N LYS A 58 23.04 4.73 -21.18
CA LYS A 58 23.01 3.48 -20.39
C LYS A 58 23.18 3.69 -18.88
N ILE A 59 24.10 4.58 -18.49
CA ILE A 59 24.33 4.89 -17.06
C ILE A 59 23.08 5.54 -16.46
N ARG A 60 22.47 6.50 -17.16
CA ARG A 60 21.26 7.20 -16.71
C ARG A 60 20.06 6.28 -16.61
N THR A 61 19.85 5.41 -17.60
CA THR A 61 18.83 4.35 -17.53
C THR A 61 19.00 3.48 -16.29
N ARG A 62 20.23 3.02 -16.01
CA ARG A 62 20.51 2.22 -14.82
C ARG A 62 20.21 2.99 -13.52
N LEU A 63 20.55 4.27 -13.46
CA LEU A 63 20.24 5.12 -12.30
C LEU A 63 18.74 5.29 -12.09
N CYS A 64 17.95 5.41 -13.16
CA CYS A 64 16.48 5.48 -13.07
C CYS A 64 15.90 4.20 -12.49
N LEU A 65 16.39 3.04 -12.97
CA LEU A 65 15.98 1.73 -12.46
C LEU A 65 16.35 1.56 -10.99
N GLN A 66 17.58 1.89 -10.60
CA GLN A 66 18.02 1.81 -9.20
C GLN A 66 17.21 2.72 -8.27
N ARG A 67 16.90 3.95 -8.72
CA ARG A 67 16.01 4.86 -7.96
C ARG A 67 14.62 4.28 -7.79
N PHE A 68 14.09 3.63 -8.82
CA PHE A 68 12.77 3.02 -8.74
C PHE A 68 12.78 1.79 -7.82
N GLN A 69 13.81 0.93 -7.88
CA GLN A 69 14.01 -0.20 -6.97
C GLN A 69 14.05 0.26 -5.51
N ALA A 70 14.91 1.23 -5.21
CA ALA A 70 15.01 1.78 -3.86
C ALA A 70 13.66 2.36 -3.37
N HIS A 71 12.85 2.93 -4.26
CA HIS A 71 11.51 3.38 -3.90
C HIS A 71 10.58 2.23 -3.54
N ILE A 72 10.59 1.14 -4.30
CA ILE A 72 9.80 -0.06 -4.02
C ILE A 72 10.20 -0.63 -2.66
N GLU A 73 11.49 -0.78 -2.38
CA GLU A 73 12.01 -1.26 -1.09
C GLU A 73 11.55 -0.36 0.09
N ILE A 74 11.62 0.97 -0.07
CA ILE A 74 11.10 1.90 0.94
C ILE A 74 9.59 1.73 1.13
N MET A 75 8.84 1.49 0.06
CA MET A 75 7.40 1.24 0.15
C MET A 75 7.13 -0.07 0.90
N GLU A 76 7.89 -1.14 0.67
CA GLU A 76 7.76 -2.41 1.38
C GLU A 76 7.92 -2.22 2.89
N VAL A 77 9.01 -1.57 3.32
CA VAL A 77 9.26 -1.26 4.74
C VAL A 77 8.13 -0.42 5.34
N ASN A 78 7.66 0.60 4.63
CA ASN A 78 6.56 1.43 5.11
C ASN A 78 5.23 0.66 5.17
N SER A 79 4.97 -0.22 4.21
CA SER A 79 3.79 -1.09 4.21
C SER A 79 3.80 -2.03 5.41
N GLU A 80 4.95 -2.62 5.73
CA GLU A 80 5.13 -3.45 6.93
C GLU A 80 4.91 -2.65 8.22
N ASN A 81 5.44 -1.43 8.30
CA ASN A 81 5.22 -0.55 9.45
C ASN A 81 3.73 -0.21 9.62
N HIS A 82 3.01 0.04 8.53
CA HIS A 82 1.56 0.24 8.57
C HIS A 82 0.82 -1.02 8.98
N LYS A 83 1.26 -2.20 8.53
CA LYS A 83 0.72 -3.49 8.95
C LYS A 83 0.82 -3.67 10.47
N LEU A 84 2.01 -3.49 11.01
CA LEU A 84 2.24 -3.53 12.45
C LEU A 84 1.40 -2.47 13.18
N GLY A 85 1.24 -1.28 12.59
CA GLY A 85 0.44 -0.20 13.13
C GLY A 85 -1.02 -0.58 13.38
N TYR A 86 -1.73 -1.14 12.39
CA TYR A 86 -3.12 -1.52 12.59
C TYR A 86 -3.26 -2.75 13.50
N LEU A 87 -2.34 -3.72 13.41
CA LEU A 87 -2.34 -4.90 14.29
C LEU A 87 -2.14 -4.54 15.77
N ASN A 88 -1.33 -3.51 16.05
CA ASN A 88 -1.18 -2.99 17.40
C ASN A 88 -2.47 -2.34 17.92
N ILE A 89 -3.24 -1.69 17.04
CA ILE A 89 -4.55 -1.15 17.43
C ILE A 89 -5.53 -2.29 17.69
N ASP A 90 -5.55 -3.33 16.85
CA ASP A 90 -6.38 -4.53 17.05
C ASP A 90 -6.06 -5.17 18.41
N LYS A 91 -4.77 -5.33 18.75
CA LYS A 91 -4.32 -5.84 20.05
C LYS A 91 -4.82 -4.97 21.21
N HIS A 92 -4.66 -3.65 21.11
CA HIS A 92 -5.11 -2.73 22.15
C HIS A 92 -6.63 -2.79 22.36
N MET A 93 -7.42 -2.91 21.29
CA MET A 93 -8.87 -3.08 21.39
C MET A 93 -9.25 -4.41 22.07
N ILE A 94 -8.54 -5.50 21.76
CA ILE A 94 -8.73 -6.79 22.42
C ILE A 94 -8.39 -6.72 23.92
N GLU A 95 -7.33 -6.01 24.29
CA GLU A 95 -6.96 -5.75 25.69
C GLU A 95 -8.07 -4.98 26.41
N LEU A 96 -8.60 -3.91 25.82
CA LEU A 96 -9.74 -3.16 26.37
C LEU A 96 -10.99 -4.03 26.56
N ILE A 97 -11.28 -4.93 25.63
CA ILE A 97 -12.40 -5.88 25.78
C ILE A 97 -12.12 -6.83 26.95
N SER A 98 -10.88 -7.30 27.11
CA SER A 98 -10.50 -8.26 28.14
C SER A 98 -10.67 -7.73 29.58
N GLU A 99 -10.58 -6.42 29.77
CA GLU A 99 -10.83 -5.73 31.06
C GLU A 99 -12.32 -5.78 31.49
N THR A 100 -13.23 -6.17 30.59
CA THR A 100 -14.66 -6.30 30.90
C THR A 100 -14.89 -7.47 31.86
N ARG A 101 -15.67 -7.32 32.94
CA ARG A 101 -15.83 -8.38 33.96
C ARG A 101 -16.77 -9.54 33.59
N LYS A 102 -17.49 -9.46 32.48
CA LYS A 102 -18.53 -10.43 32.08
C LYS A 102 -18.11 -11.19 30.83
N ASP A 103 -17.86 -12.50 30.94
CA ASP A 103 -17.29 -13.30 29.84
C ASP A 103 -18.22 -13.42 28.63
N ASN A 104 -19.53 -13.49 28.84
CA ASN A 104 -20.52 -13.48 27.75
C ASN A 104 -20.52 -12.17 26.95
N ILE A 105 -20.20 -11.04 27.59
CA ILE A 105 -20.07 -9.74 26.91
C ILE A 105 -18.75 -9.66 26.14
N LYS A 106 -17.65 -10.23 26.65
CA LYS A 106 -16.35 -10.25 25.96
C LYS A 106 -16.46 -10.92 24.59
N ALA A 107 -17.13 -12.07 24.53
CA ALA A 107 -17.29 -12.83 23.28
C ALA A 107 -18.06 -12.01 22.24
N SER A 108 -19.19 -11.40 22.63
CA SER A 108 -19.98 -10.56 21.73
C SER A 108 -19.22 -9.32 21.26
N LEU A 109 -18.44 -8.67 22.13
CA LEU A 109 -17.64 -7.50 21.75
C LEU A 109 -16.49 -7.86 20.80
N ARG A 110 -15.86 -9.02 20.98
CA ARG A 110 -14.83 -9.50 20.04
C ARG A 110 -15.43 -9.80 18.67
N GLN A 111 -16.56 -10.49 18.63
CA GLN A 111 -17.24 -10.78 17.38
C GLN A 111 -17.63 -9.49 16.64
N MET A 112 -18.19 -8.52 17.37
CA MET A 112 -18.54 -7.21 16.82
C MET A 112 -17.31 -6.50 16.24
N LEU A 113 -16.17 -6.52 16.95
CA LEU A 113 -14.93 -5.93 16.45
C LEU A 113 -14.47 -6.60 15.14
N GLU A 114 -14.46 -7.92 15.10
CA GLU A 114 -14.03 -8.68 13.93
C GLU A 114 -14.92 -8.41 12.71
N ASP A 115 -16.23 -8.36 12.92
CA ASP A 115 -17.19 -8.10 11.85
C ASP A 115 -17.06 -6.67 11.32
N GLU A 116 -16.95 -5.68 12.22
CA GLU A 116 -16.72 -4.27 11.85
C GLU A 116 -15.40 -4.07 11.09
N CYS A 117 -14.32 -4.71 11.55
CA CYS A 117 -13.02 -4.66 10.87
C CYS A 117 -13.10 -5.27 9.47
N LYS A 118 -13.74 -6.44 9.32
CA LYS A 118 -13.90 -7.09 8.01
C LYS A 118 -14.75 -6.26 7.04
N GLU A 119 -15.78 -5.59 7.54
CA GLU A 119 -16.61 -4.71 6.72
C GLU A 119 -15.78 -3.50 6.23
N ASP A 120 -15.04 -2.85 7.13
CA ASP A 120 -14.17 -1.72 6.77
C ASP A 120 -13.09 -2.10 5.75
N GLU A 121 -12.50 -3.29 5.89
CA GLU A 121 -11.50 -3.81 4.94
C GLU A 121 -12.11 -4.02 3.55
N LYS A 122 -13.27 -4.68 3.47
CA LYS A 122 -13.97 -4.91 2.20
C LYS A 122 -14.34 -3.60 1.49
N ASP A 123 -14.82 -2.60 2.24
CA ASP A 123 -15.12 -1.29 1.69
C ASP A 123 -13.89 -0.62 1.08
N GLN A 124 -12.74 -0.79 1.72
CA GLN A 124 -11.47 -0.24 1.26
C GLN A 124 -10.92 -1.00 0.05
N GLU A 125 -11.01 -2.33 0.05
CA GLU A 125 -10.69 -3.16 -1.10
C GLU A 125 -11.51 -2.74 -2.32
N LYS A 126 -12.82 -2.60 -2.16
CA LYS A 126 -13.71 -2.13 -3.22
C LYS A 126 -13.36 -0.70 -3.68
N ALA A 127 -13.08 0.21 -2.75
CA ALA A 127 -12.66 1.57 -3.09
C ALA A 127 -11.34 1.60 -3.88
N TRP A 128 -10.44 0.64 -3.62
CA TRP A 128 -9.25 0.46 -4.45
C TRP A 128 -9.61 -0.08 -5.83
N GLU A 129 -10.47 -1.08 -5.96
CA GLU A 129 -10.88 -1.61 -7.27
C GLU A 129 -11.52 -0.52 -8.16
N GLU A 130 -12.38 0.31 -7.58
CA GLU A 130 -13.04 1.42 -8.30
C GLU A 130 -12.04 2.49 -8.76
N LYS A 131 -10.99 2.77 -7.98
CA LYS A 131 -9.98 3.81 -8.28
C LYS A 131 -8.74 3.28 -9.00
N GLY A 132 -8.41 2.01 -8.81
CA GLY A 132 -7.14 1.35 -9.13
C GLY A 132 -6.94 1.08 -10.62
N ASN A 133 -7.98 1.29 -11.43
CA ASN A 133 -7.89 1.22 -12.88
C ASN A 133 -6.83 2.17 -13.47
N TRP A 134 -6.40 3.21 -12.74
CA TRP A 134 -5.37 4.12 -13.25
C TRP A 134 -4.02 3.45 -13.46
N LEU A 135 -3.62 2.45 -12.66
CA LEU A 135 -2.34 1.75 -12.84
C LEU A 135 -2.36 0.90 -14.12
N ALA A 136 -3.45 0.15 -14.34
CA ALA A 136 -3.67 -0.59 -15.58
C ALA A 136 -3.74 0.35 -16.80
N LEU A 137 -4.44 1.48 -16.69
CA LEU A 137 -4.48 2.51 -17.73
C LEU A 137 -3.10 3.12 -17.98
N TYR A 138 -2.33 3.38 -16.92
CA TYR A 138 -0.96 3.89 -17.03
C TYR A 138 -0.08 2.93 -17.82
N GLU A 139 -0.15 1.64 -17.50
CA GLU A 139 0.54 0.60 -18.24
C GLU A 139 0.11 0.55 -19.71
N SER A 140 -1.18 0.59 -20.02
CA SER A 140 -1.63 0.61 -21.42
C SER A 140 -1.11 1.82 -22.21
N LYS A 141 -0.94 2.97 -21.54
CA LYS A 141 -0.55 4.23 -22.17
C LYS A 141 0.95 4.37 -22.33
N TYR A 142 1.72 3.88 -21.36
CA TYR A 142 3.16 4.10 -21.27
C TYR A 142 3.99 2.81 -21.36
N GLY A 143 3.36 1.63 -21.34
CA GLY A 143 4.03 0.33 -21.47
C GLY A 143 4.42 -0.04 -22.89
N VAL A 144 3.97 0.72 -23.90
CA VAL A 144 4.21 0.43 -25.32
C VAL A 144 5.45 1.14 -25.88
N SER A 145 6.03 2.09 -25.14
CA SER A 145 7.22 2.82 -25.59
C SER A 145 7.95 3.41 -24.39
N PHE A 146 9.12 2.85 -24.08
CA PHE A 146 10.17 3.48 -23.29
C PHE A 146 11.52 3.20 -23.95
N PHE A 147 11.94 4.09 -24.87
CA PHE A 147 13.30 4.53 -25.22
C PHE A 147 13.36 5.24 -26.57
#